data_AF-A0A947NLQ1-F1
#
_entry.id   AF-A0A947NLQ1-F1
#
_cell.length_a   1.000
_cell.length_b   1.000
_cell.length_c   1.000
_cell.angle_alpha   90.00
_cell.angle_beta   90.00
_cell.angle_gamma   90.00
#
_symmetry.space_group_name_H-M   'P 1'
#
loop_
_entity.id
_entity.type
_entity.pdbx_description
1 polymer ?
#
loop_
_entity_poly.entity_id
_entity_poly.type
_entity_poly.pdbx_seq_one_letter_code
_entity_poly.pdbx_strand_id
1 'polypeptide(L)' 'SPVEEKSTFTVVLTSAGATKIQVIKELRTLTSLGLKEAKDLVDGAPKTIKENATKEEADKMKKALEAQGAKIELK' A
#
# COMPACT_ATOMS: atom_id res chain seq x y z
N SER A 1 -10.02 -20.27 14.31
CA SER A 1 -8.75 -20.75 13.71
C SER A 1 -7.60 -19.99 14.35
N PRO A 2 -6.45 -20.64 14.64
CA PRO A 2 -5.33 -19.96 15.25
C PRO A 2 -4.93 -18.84 14.29
N VAL A 3 -5.02 -17.60 14.79
CA VAL A 3 -4.45 -16.45 14.13
C VAL A 3 -2.95 -16.72 14.21
N GLU A 4 -2.41 -17.39 13.18
CA GLU A 4 -0.98 -17.56 13.00
C GLU A 4 -0.33 -16.23 13.36
N GLU A 5 0.74 -16.29 14.15
CA GLU A 5 1.70 -15.20 14.26
C GLU A 5 2.24 -14.93 12.86
N LYS A 6 1.44 -14.24 12.02
CA LYS A 6 1.88 -13.68 10.76
C LYS A 6 2.83 -12.57 11.14
N SER A 7 4.10 -12.93 11.25
CA SER A 7 5.22 -12.01 11.32
C SER A 7 5.33 -11.16 10.05
N THR A 8 4.57 -11.54 9.01
CA THR A 8 4.57 -10.96 7.68
C THR A 8 3.15 -10.63 7.22
N PHE A 9 2.98 -9.41 6.73
CA PHE A 9 1.74 -8.86 6.20
C PHE A 9 1.90 -8.54 4.72
N THR A 10 0.82 -8.73 3.97
CA THR A 10 0.73 -8.27 2.60
C THR A 10 -0.08 -6.98 2.56
N VAL A 11 0.57 -5.91 2.09
CA VAL A 11 -0.04 -4.58 1.93
C VAL A 11 -0.66 -4.50 0.55
N VAL A 12 -1.98 -4.41 0.48
CA VAL A 12 -2.75 -4.34 -0.77
C VAL A 12 -3.39 -2.96 -0.91
N LEU A 13 -3.11 -2.26 -2.02
CA LEU A 13 -3.86 -1.09 -2.43
C LEU A 13 -5.20 -1.55 -3.00
N THR A 14 -6.29 -1.31 -2.29
CA THR A 14 -7.63 -1.66 -2.80
C THR A 14 -8.20 -0.54 -3.67
N SER A 15 -7.90 0.72 -3.35
CA SER A 15 -8.27 1.88 -4.15
C SER A 15 -7.38 3.07 -3.81
N ALA A 16 -7.03 3.91 -4.80
CA ALA A 16 -6.31 5.15 -4.56
C ALA A 16 -7.22 6.37 -4.32
N GLY A 17 -8.54 6.18 -4.30
CA GLY A 17 -9.49 7.26 -4.08
C GLY A 17 -9.46 8.37 -5.14
N ALA A 18 -9.99 9.55 -4.78
CA ALA A 18 -10.05 10.72 -5.66
C ALA A 18 -8.69 11.45 -5.78
N THR A 19 -7.80 11.24 -4.82
CA THR A 19 -6.52 11.94 -4.62
C THR A 19 -5.35 11.14 -5.18
N LYS A 20 -5.53 10.50 -6.34
CA LYS A 20 -4.55 9.59 -6.98
C LYS A 20 -3.13 10.15 -7.05
N ILE A 21 -2.96 11.44 -7.39
CA ILE A 21 -1.63 12.06 -7.51
C ILE A 21 -0.90 12.08 -6.17
N GLN A 22 -1.60 12.35 -5.07
CA GLN A 22 -1.02 12.36 -3.72
C GLN A 22 -0.65 10.94 -3.31
N VAL A 23 -1.51 9.96 -3.57
CA VAL A 23 -1.22 8.54 -3.35
C VAL A 23 -0.02 8.07 -4.16
N ILE A 24 0.12 8.46 -5.43
CA ILE A 24 1.30 8.14 -6.26
C ILE A 24 2.57 8.73 -5.66
N LYS A 25 2.54 9.99 -5.18
CA LYS A 25 3.70 10.62 -4.54
C LYS A 25 4.13 9.86 -3.29
N GLU A 26 3.19 9.53 -2.41
CA GLU A 26 3.46 8.80 -1.17
C GLU A 26 3.87 7.34 -1.42
N LEU A 27 3.27 6.69 -2.42
CA LEU A 27 3.68 5.35 -2.82
C LEU A 27 5.14 5.34 -3.26
N ARG A 28 5.57 6.34 -4.03
CA ARG A 28 6.97 6.48 -4.48
C ARG A 28 7.94 6.75 -3.33
N THR A 29 7.55 7.51 -2.30
CA THR A 29 8.41 7.73 -1.12
C THR A 29 8.56 6.45 -0.29
N LEU A 30 7.52 5.61 -0.23
CA LEU A 30 7.52 4.36 0.54
C LEU A 30 8.18 3.17 -0.17
N THR A 31 8.10 3.11 -1.50
CA THR A 31 8.53 1.94 -2.29
C THR A 31 9.69 2.22 -3.24
N SER A 32 10.07 3.50 -3.41
CA SER A 32 11.10 3.93 -4.37
C SER A 32 10.81 3.55 -5.84
N LEU A 33 9.57 3.19 -6.17
CA LEU A 33 9.14 2.89 -7.54
C LEU A 33 9.27 4.11 -8.47
N GLY A 34 9.49 3.83 -9.76
CA GLY A 34 9.43 4.83 -10.81
C GLY A 34 8.03 5.43 -10.97
N LEU A 35 7.93 6.59 -11.62
CA LEU A 35 6.63 7.26 -11.84
C LEU A 35 5.65 6.37 -12.60
N LYS A 36 6.13 5.65 -13.61
CA LYS A 36 5.32 4.72 -14.41
C LYS A 36 4.80 3.56 -13.56
N GLU A 37 5.68 2.90 -12.80
CA GLU A 37 5.33 1.74 -11.98
C GLU A 37 4.34 2.10 -10.87
N ALA A 38 4.56 3.25 -10.20
CA ALA A 38 3.65 3.75 -9.18
C ALA A 38 2.26 4.10 -9.74
N LYS A 39 2.22 4.69 -10.94
CA LYS A 39 0.97 4.97 -11.65
C LYS A 39 0.25 3.69 -12.06
N ASP A 40 0.96 2.72 -12.65
CA ASP A 40 0.42 1.42 -13.03
C ASP A 40 -0.08 0.63 -11.82
N LEU A 41 0.52 0.82 -10.63
CA LEU A 41 0.05 0.22 -9.38
C LEU A 41 -1.25 0.85 -8.91
N VAL A 42 -1.30 2.18 -8.88
CA VAL A 42 -2.46 2.96 -8.43
C VAL A 42 -3.67 2.80 -9.35
N ASP A 43 -3.45 2.77 -10.67
CA ASP A 43 -4.52 2.57 -11.65
C ASP A 43 -4.97 1.11 -11.76
N GLY A 44 -4.11 0.16 -11.38
CA GLY A 44 -4.41 -1.28 -11.38
C GLY A 44 -5.02 -1.80 -10.09
N ALA A 45 -5.47 -0.94 -9.17
CA ALA A 45 -6.08 -1.37 -7.92
C ALA A 45 -7.37 -2.22 -8.17
N PRO A 46 -7.58 -3.35 -7.45
CA PRO A 46 -6.80 -3.80 -6.30
C PRO A 46 -5.47 -4.46 -6.67
N LYS A 47 -4.36 -4.00 -6.08
CA LYS A 47 -3.01 -4.51 -6.36
C LYS A 47 -2.11 -4.53 -5.13
N THR A 48 -1.26 -5.54 -5.02
CA THR A 48 -0.29 -5.66 -3.93
C THR A 48 0.80 -4.59 -4.06
N ILE A 49 1.06 -3.85 -2.98
CA ILE A 49 2.14 -2.87 -2.86
C ILE A 49 3.42 -3.55 -2.36
N LYS A 50 3.29 -4.36 -1.30
CA LYS A 50 4.41 -5.06 -0.69
C LYS A 50 3.94 -6.35 -0.05
N GLU A 51 4.68 -7.41 -0.28
CA GLU A 51 4.52 -8.70 0.38
C GLU A 51 5.54 -8.84 1.49
N ASN A 52 5.23 -9.68 2.47
CA ASN A 52 6.13 -9.98 3.58
C ASN A 52 6.58 -8.76 4.41
N ALA A 53 5.74 -7.71 4.48
CA ALA A 53 6.01 -6.55 5.30
C ALA A 53 5.93 -6.91 6.79
N THR A 54 6.79 -6.34 7.63
CA THR A 54 6.59 -6.45 9.07
C THR A 54 5.33 -5.70 9.48
N LYS A 55 4.79 -6.00 10.68
CA LYS A 55 3.64 -5.26 11.21
C LYS A 55 3.85 -3.74 11.20
N GLU A 56 5.05 -3.31 11.60
CA GLU A 56 5.42 -1.89 11.66
C GLU A 56 5.47 -1.25 10.26
N GLU A 57 6.07 -1.94 9.28
CA GLU A 57 6.10 -1.48 7.89
C GLU A 57 4.69 -1.40 7.30
N ALA A 58 3.89 -2.45 7.50
CA ALA A 58 2.52 -2.54 7.00
C ALA A 58 1.63 -1.44 7.58
N ASP A 59 1.69 -1.21 8.89
CA ASP A 59 0.95 -0.15 9.57
C ASP A 59 1.41 1.24 9.13
N LYS A 60 2.73 1.44 8.93
CA LYS A 60 3.28 2.71 8.43
C LYS A 60 2.78 3.00 7.01
N MET A 61 2.86 2.02 6.11
CA MET A 61 2.39 2.16 4.73
C MET A 61 0.88 2.40 4.67
N LYS A 62 0.11 1.64 5.45
CA LYS A 62 -1.34 1.82 5.58
C LYS A 62 -1.68 3.25 6.01
N LYS A 63 -1.13 3.71 7.13
CA LYS A 63 -1.41 5.06 7.65
C LYS A 63 -1.02 6.16 6.68
N ALA A 64 0.16 6.07 6.07
CA ALA A 64 0.66 7.08 5.14
C ALA A 64 -0.22 7.18 3.89
N LEU A 65 -0.59 6.04 3.29
CA LEU A 65 -1.40 6.02 2.07
C LEU A 65 -2.88 6.36 2.35
N GLU A 66 -3.46 5.88 3.45
CA GLU A 66 -4.83 6.23 3.85
C GLU A 66 -4.98 7.71 4.20
N ALA A 67 -3.95 8.34 4.79
CA ALA A 67 -3.93 9.79 5.01
C ALA A 67 -3.99 10.59 3.69
N GLN A 68 -3.56 10.00 2.57
CA GLN A 68 -3.69 10.59 1.24
C GLN A 68 -4.98 10.19 0.53
N GLY A 69 -5.91 9.47 1.18
CA GLY A 69 -7.19 9.05 0.60
C GLY A 69 -7.19 7.69 -0.12
N ALA A 70 -6.11 6.92 -0.02
CA ALA A 70 -6.11 5.53 -0.46
C ALA A 70 -6.88 4.63 0.51
N LYS A 71 -7.22 3.43 0.07
CA LYS A 71 -7.73 2.34 0.91
C LYS A 71 -6.74 1.19 0.87
N ILE A 72 -6.25 0.78 2.03
CA ILE A 72 -5.25 -0.26 2.17
C ILE A 72 -5.82 -1.44 2.95
N GLU A 73 -5.64 -2.64 2.43
CA GLU A 73 -5.95 -3.89 3.10
C GLU A 73 -4.65 -4.58 3.51
N LEU A 74 -4.58 -5.06 4.76
CA LEU A 74 -3.46 -5.85 5.27
C LEU A 74 -3.92 -7.30 5.38
N LYS A 75 -3.22 -8.21 4.70
CA LYS A 75 -3.51 -9.66 4.67
C LYS A 75 -2.42 -10.47 5.34
#